data_AF-A0A0B6YEZ3-F1
#
_entry.id   AF-A0A0B6YEZ3-F1
#
_cell.length_a   1.000
_cell.length_b   1.000
_cell.length_c   1.000
_cell.angle_alpha   90.00
_cell.angle_beta   90.00
_cell.angle_gamma   90.00
#
_symmetry.space_group_name_H-M   'P 1'
#
loop_
_entity.id
_entity.type
_entity.pdbx_description
1 polymer ?
#
loop_
_entity_poly.entity_id
_entity_poly.type
_entity_poly.pdbx_seq_one_letter_code
_entity_poly.pdbx_strand_id
1 'polypeptide(L)'
;NWKAYVIDSILERCQNIDSIVHVNADDVLEEGCVYMKCSDSDAADQAKHALNSWWFDGQIVTIKYMKPEYYHKRWPAARLAMKPLKHSSELAQLPE
;
A
#
# COMPACT_ATOMS: atom_id res chain seq x y z
N ASN A 1 5.47 -1.44 -16.31
CA ASN A 1 4.80 -0.65 -15.26
C ASN A 1 4.75 -1.46 -13.97
N TRP A 2 5.92 -1.81 -13.41
CA TRP A 2 6.03 -2.71 -12.25
C TRP A 2 5.39 -2.12 -11.00
N LYS A 3 5.59 -0.80 -10.79
CA LYS A 3 4.99 -0.05 -9.69
C LYS A 3 3.48 -0.18 -9.62
N ALA A 4 2.80 0.06 -10.74
CA ALA A 4 1.35 -0.06 -10.78
C ALA A 4 0.90 -1.49 -10.45
N TYR A 5 1.59 -2.49 -11.01
CA TYR A 5 1.27 -3.90 -10.77
C TYR A 5 1.42 -4.32 -9.30
N VAL A 6 2.53 -3.94 -8.65
CA VAL A 6 2.74 -4.29 -7.23
C VAL A 6 1.79 -3.53 -6.32
N ILE A 7 1.51 -2.26 -6.60
CA ILE A 7 0.53 -1.46 -5.83
C ILE A 7 -0.86 -2.09 -5.95
N ASP A 8 -1.28 -2.45 -7.15
CA ASP A 8 -2.59 -3.06 -7.38
C ASP A 8 -2.71 -4.41 -6.68
N SER A 9 -1.67 -5.24 -6.77
CA SER A 9 -1.61 -6.55 -6.09
C SER A 9 -1.70 -6.41 -4.55
N ILE A 10 -1.06 -5.39 -3.97
CA ILE A 10 -1.16 -5.10 -2.53
C ILE A 10 -2.58 -4.66 -2.17
N LEU A 11 -3.19 -3.77 -2.96
CA LEU A 11 -4.54 -3.30 -2.70
C LEU A 11 -5.58 -4.43 -2.83
N GLU A 12 -5.41 -5.34 -3.80
CA GLU A 12 -6.25 -6.53 -3.93
C GLU A 12 -6.12 -7.46 -2.72
N ARG A 13 -4.88 -7.69 -2.26
CA ARG A 13 -4.62 -8.51 -1.07
C ARG A 13 -5.23 -7.90 0.20
N CYS A 14 -5.24 -6.58 0.28
CA CYS A 14 -5.79 -5.81 1.38
C CYS A 14 -7.20 -5.24 1.09
N GLN A 15 -7.96 -5.83 0.17
CA GLN A 15 -9.26 -5.31 -0.28
C GLN A 15 -10.29 -5.12 0.86
N ASN A 16 -10.19 -5.89 1.94
CA ASN A 16 -11.08 -5.78 3.10
C ASN A 16 -10.70 -4.64 4.07
N ILE A 17 -9.69 -3.83 3.72
CA ILE A 17 -9.13 -2.77 4.57
C ILE A 17 -9.39 -1.42 3.89
N ASP A 18 -10.54 -0.83 4.18
CA ASP A 18 -10.97 0.49 3.64
C ASP A 18 -10.25 1.69 4.27
N SER A 19 -9.01 1.50 4.71
CA SER A 19 -8.23 2.52 5.42
C SER A 19 -6.84 2.71 4.85
N ILE A 20 -6.52 2.08 3.72
CA ILE A 20 -5.28 2.35 2.99
C ILE A 20 -5.46 3.63 2.19
N VAL A 21 -4.76 4.71 2.53
CA VAL A 21 -5.00 6.05 1.94
C VAL A 21 -3.93 6.49 0.97
N HIS A 22 -2.74 5.89 1.04
CA HIS A 22 -1.65 6.21 0.13
C HIS A 22 -0.71 5.02 -0.01
N VAL A 23 -0.36 4.64 -1.24
CA VAL A 23 0.64 3.61 -1.53
C VAL A 23 1.58 4.14 -2.60
N ASN A 24 2.88 3.95 -2.41
CA ASN A 24 3.88 4.29 -3.41
C ASN A 24 5.01 3.27 -3.40
N ALA A 25 5.52 2.90 -4.56
CA ALA A 25 6.67 2.01 -4.70
C ALA A 25 7.91 2.85 -5.03
N ASP A 26 9.07 2.47 -4.50
CA ASP A 26 10.32 3.15 -4.85
C ASP A 26 10.71 2.84 -6.30
N ASP A 27 11.27 3.83 -7.00
CA ASP A 27 11.85 3.64 -8.37
C ASP A 27 13.36 3.37 -8.29
N VAL A 28 13.96 3.50 -7.09
CA VAL A 28 15.40 3.30 -6.94
C VAL A 28 15.75 1.84 -7.24
N LEU A 29 16.70 1.68 -8.16
CA LEU A 29 17.02 0.50 -8.97
C LEU A 29 17.19 -0.86 -8.26
N GLU A 30 17.19 -0.96 -6.93
CA GLU A 30 17.70 -2.16 -6.25
C GLU A 30 16.92 -2.70 -5.05
N GLU A 31 15.90 -2.03 -4.49
CA GLU A 31 15.27 -2.52 -3.23
C GLU A 31 13.80 -2.95 -3.30
N GLY A 32 13.08 -2.72 -4.41
CA GLY A 32 11.70 -3.21 -4.57
C GLY A 32 10.73 -2.77 -3.44
N CYS A 33 11.08 -1.72 -2.70
CA CYS A 33 10.36 -1.33 -1.50
C CYS A 33 9.04 -0.65 -1.83
N VAL A 34 7.97 -1.06 -1.13
CA VAL A 34 6.65 -0.42 -1.22
C VAL A 34 6.31 0.23 0.10
N TYR A 35 5.82 1.46 0.02
CA TYR A 35 5.49 2.31 1.13
C TYR A 35 4.00 2.56 1.16
N MET A 36 3.35 2.06 2.21
CA MET A 36 1.91 2.19 2.43
C MET A 36 1.63 3.06 3.66
N LYS A 37 0.61 3.89 3.56
CA LYS A 37 0.03 4.67 4.65
C LYS A 37 -1.42 4.27 4.84
N CYS A 38 -1.78 3.99 6.08
CA CYS A 38 -3.16 3.81 6.51
C CYS A 38 -3.70 5.05 7.24
N SER A 39 -5.03 5.18 7.31
CA SER A 39 -5.74 6.21 8.07
C SER A 39 -5.46 6.12 9.56
N ASP A 40 -5.42 4.89 10.08
CA ASP A 40 -5.34 4.56 11.50
C ASP A 40 -4.34 3.42 11.75
N SER A 41 -3.87 3.31 12.99
CA SER A 41 -2.89 2.28 13.38
C SER A 41 -3.44 0.86 13.32
N ASP A 42 -4.71 0.67 13.70
CA ASP A 42 -5.37 -0.64 13.67
C ASP A 42 -5.41 -1.21 12.23
N ALA A 43 -5.77 -0.38 11.25
CA ALA A 43 -5.74 -0.75 9.85
C ALA A 43 -4.32 -1.08 9.36
N ALA A 44 -3.30 -0.41 9.88
CA ALA A 44 -1.91 -0.72 9.55
C ALA A 44 -1.48 -2.10 10.09
N ASP A 45 -1.94 -2.48 11.28
CA ASP A 45 -1.72 -3.80 11.85
C ASP A 45 -2.45 -4.90 11.06
N GLN A 46 -3.70 -4.66 10.67
CA GLN A 46 -4.45 -5.58 9.80
C GLN A 46 -3.74 -5.79 8.45
N ALA A 47 -3.31 -4.70 7.82
CA ALA A 47 -2.63 -4.76 6.53
C ALA A 47 -1.27 -5.47 6.65
N LYS A 48 -0.55 -5.22 7.75
CA LYS A 48 0.66 -5.98 8.08
C LYS A 48 0.37 -7.46 8.19
N HIS A 49 -0.67 -7.85 8.93
CA HIS A 49 -1.01 -9.26 9.09
C HIS A 49 -1.35 -9.93 7.75
N ALA A 50 -2.11 -9.26 6.89
CA ALA A 50 -2.47 -9.76 5.56
C ALA A 50 -1.26 -9.97 4.62
N LEU A 51 -0.24 -9.12 4.75
CA LEU A 51 0.94 -9.10 3.90
C LEU A 51 2.13 -9.91 4.47
N ASN A 52 2.21 -10.13 5.79
CA ASN A 52 3.37 -10.76 6.48
C ASN A 52 3.56 -12.26 6.16
N SER A 53 2.71 -12.85 5.33
CA SER A 53 2.87 -14.23 4.84
C SER A 53 2.66 -14.31 3.33
N TRP A 54 2.77 -13.16 2.64
CA TRP A 54 2.59 -13.11 1.22
C TRP A 54 3.90 -13.39 0.50
N TRP A 55 3.84 -14.34 -0.44
CA TRP A 55 4.89 -14.59 -1.40
C TRP A 55 4.62 -13.79 -2.66
N PHE A 56 5.60 -12.96 -3.04
CA PHE A 56 5.53 -12.15 -4.25
C PHE A 56 6.82 -12.37 -5.05
N ASP A 57 6.67 -12.79 -6.30
CA ASP A 57 7.77 -12.99 -7.27
C ASP A 57 8.94 -13.85 -6.73
N GLY A 58 8.62 -14.92 -6.00
CA GLY A 58 9.62 -15.83 -5.42
C GLY A 58 10.32 -15.33 -4.16
N GLN A 59 9.89 -14.19 -3.59
CA GLN A 59 10.37 -13.66 -2.32
C GLN A 59 9.24 -13.54 -1.28
N ILE A 60 9.59 -13.67 0.01
CA ILE A 60 8.66 -13.41 1.11
C ILE A 60 8.61 -11.90 1.36
N VAL A 61 7.41 -11.34 1.36
CA VAL A 61 7.20 -9.94 1.71
C VAL A 61 7.48 -9.73 3.19
N THR A 62 8.36 -8.78 3.50
CA THR A 62 8.68 -8.38 4.86
C THR A 62 8.20 -6.96 5.13
N ILE A 63 7.75 -6.69 6.35
CA ILE A 63 7.07 -5.43 6.69
C ILE A 63 7.75 -4.80 7.89
N LYS A 64 8.03 -3.51 7.77
CA LYS A 64 8.60 -2.68 8.84
C LYS A 64 7.75 -1.44 9.01
N TYR A 65 7.45 -1.10 10.27
CA TYR A 65 6.82 0.17 10.58
C TYR A 65 7.79 1.32 10.37
N MET A 66 7.27 2.42 9.83
CA MET A 66 7.98 3.67 9.64
C MET A 66 7.22 4.78 10.36
N LYS A 67 7.95 5.74 10.95
CA LYS A 67 7.30 6.92 11.52
C LYS A 67 6.65 7.76 10.41
N PRO A 68 5.42 8.28 10.63
CA PRO A 68 4.72 9.08 9.63
C PRO A 68 5.54 10.29 9.16
N GLU A 69 6.36 10.88 10.04
CA GLU A 69 7.26 12.00 9.72
C GLU A 69 8.22 11.68 8.56
N TYR A 70 8.81 10.47 8.55
CA TYR A 70 9.70 10.05 7.46
C TYR A 70 8.95 9.79 6.16
N TYR A 71 7.73 9.25 6.27
CA TYR A 71 6.85 9.04 5.12
C TYR A 71 6.46 10.37 4.48
N HIS A 72 6.03 11.34 5.29
CA HIS A 72 5.61 12.67 4.85
C HIS A 72 6.77 13.52 4.32
N LYS A 73 8.00 13.27 4.76
CA LYS A 73 9.20 13.90 4.19
C LYS A 73 9.41 13.49 2.73
N ARG A 74 9.13 12.22 2.40
CA ARG A 74 9.21 11.69 1.02
C ARG A 74 7.99 12.09 0.19
N TRP A 75 6.79 11.96 0.77
CA TRP A 75 5.51 12.29 0.13
C TRP A 75 4.71 13.28 0.98
N PRO A 76 4.94 14.60 0.83
CA PRO A 76 4.21 15.61 1.59
C PRO A 76 2.71 15.59 1.32
N ALA A 77 2.32 15.29 0.08
CA ALA A 77 0.91 15.16 -0.34
C ALA A 77 0.17 14.06 0.44
N ALA A 78 0.87 13.01 0.87
CA ALA A 78 0.27 11.93 1.65
C ALA A 78 -0.21 12.40 3.04
N ARG A 79 0.17 13.59 3.52
CA ARG A 79 -0.40 14.17 4.75
C ARG A 79 -1.90 14.44 4.62
N LEU A 80 -2.33 14.89 3.45
CA LEU A 80 -3.72 15.22 3.16
C LEU A 80 -4.50 14.03 2.59
N ALA A 81 -3.81 12.91 2.31
CA ALA A 81 -4.45 11.69 1.86
C ALA A 81 -5.27 11.08 3.01
N MET A 82 -6.60 11.16 2.85
CA MET A 82 -7.61 10.58 3.74
C MET A 82 -8.60 9.69 2.98
N LYS A 83 -8.60 9.72 1.64
CA LYS A 83 -9.49 8.92 0.84
C LYS A 83 -8.92 7.50 0.72
N PRO A 84 -9.69 6.45 1.03
CA PRO A 84 -9.27 5.07 0.81
C PRO A 84 -8.95 4.82 -0.67
N LEU A 85 -7.83 4.16 -0.92
CA LEU A 85 -7.44 3.66 -2.23
C LEU A 85 -8.17 2.35 -2.50
N LYS A 86 -8.63 2.22 -3.73
CA LYS A 86 -9.24 0.99 -4.25
C LYS A 86 -8.34 0.43 -5.33
N HIS A 87 -8.20 -0.90 -5.36
CA HIS A 87 -7.57 -1.60 -6.48
C HIS A 87 -8.35 -1.37 -7.79
N SER A 88 -7.65 -1.49 -8.91
CA SER A 88 -8.19 -1.23 -10.25
C SER A 88 -9.39 -2.13 -10.60
N SER A 89 -9.46 -3.34 -10.04
CA SER A 89 -10.54 -4.29 -10.28
C SER A 89 -11.90 -3.81 -9.75
N GLU A 90 -11.92 -2.95 -8.74
CA GLU A 90 -13.17 -2.43 -8.14
C GLU A 90 -13.72 -1.19 -8.87
N LEU A 91 -12.86 -0.43 -9.54
CA LEU A 91 -13.28 0.71 -10.36
C LEU A 91 -14.06 0.27 -11.61
N ALA A 92 -13.87 -0.98 -12.06
CA ALA A 92 -14.58 -1.56 -13.19
C ALA A 92 -16.02 -2.01 -12.88
N GLN A 93 -16.47 -1.90 -11.61
CA GLN A 93 -17.81 -2.36 -11.18
C GLN A 93 -18.74 -1.23 -10.73
N LEU A 94 -18.36 0.04 -10.91
CA LEU A 94 -19.27 1.16 -10.68
C LEU A 94 -20.31 1.22 -11.82
N PRO A 95 -21.63 1.10 -11.54
CA PRO A 95 -22.63 1.40 -12.55
C PRO A 95 -22.57 2.89 -12.90
N GLU A 96 -22.63 3.18 -14.21
CA GLU A 96 -22.70 4.54 -14.79
C GLU A 96 -23.79 5.42 -14.18
#